data_AF-A0A645EMN8-F1
#
_entry.id   AF-A0A645EMN8-F1
#
_cell.length_a   1.000
_cell.length_b   1.000
_cell.length_c   1.000
_cell.angle_alpha   90.00
_cell.angle_beta   90.00
_cell.angle_gamma   90.00
#
_symmetry.space_group_name_H-M   'P 1'
#
loop_
_entity.id
_entity.type
_entity.pdbx_description
1 polymer ?
#
loop_
_entity_poly.entity_id
_entity_poly.type
_entity_poly.pdbx_seq_one_letter_code
_entity_poly.pdbx_strand_id
1 'polypeptide(L)'
;MFATSIVSYEEISRLLFVWLVAIGAIVTAFEGKHLGFDMLTSRLKGTPRKVLFWVSQLLVAGCMVLLLVGSWEQVKAGMDSYSTVLGYPLALGAAATLVLAVGLLVCVVFDLRRGEPPAHEGADVE
;
A
#
# COMPACT_ATOMS: atom_id res chain seq x y z
N MET A 1 38.87 9.34 0.95
CA MET A 1 38.13 8.90 2.16
C MET A 1 36.78 9.60 2.34
N PHE A 2 36.65 10.93 2.15
CA PHE A 2 35.35 11.62 2.32
C PHE A 2 34.27 11.32 1.26
N ALA A 3 34.65 11.00 0.02
CA ALA A 3 33.69 10.70 -1.05
C ALA A 3 32.93 9.39 -0.78
N THR A 4 33.61 8.34 -0.32
CA THR A 4 33.01 7.03 -0.04
C THR A 4 32.02 7.08 1.11
N SER A 5 32.30 7.90 2.15
CA SER A 5 31.37 8.11 3.26
C SER A 5 30.08 8.78 2.79
N ILE A 6 30.15 9.85 1.99
CA ILE A 6 28.96 10.55 1.49
C ILE A 6 28.06 9.64 0.65
N VAL A 7 28.65 8.85 -0.26
CA VAL A 7 27.88 7.95 -1.14
C VAL A 7 27.22 6.82 -0.34
N SER A 8 27.90 6.29 0.69
CA SER A 8 27.33 5.26 1.57
C SER A 8 26.13 5.80 2.35
N TYR A 9 26.19 7.02 2.88
CA TYR A 9 25.05 7.64 3.57
C TYR A 9 23.87 7.91 2.63
N GLU A 10 24.14 8.26 1.37
CA GLU A 10 23.10 8.46 0.36
C GLU A 10 22.30 7.17 0.08
N GLU A 11 22.98 6.04 -0.09
CA GLU A 11 22.32 4.75 -0.31
C GLU A 11 21.49 4.31 0.90
N ILE A 12 22.00 4.51 2.12
CA ILE A 12 21.29 4.20 3.35
C ILE A 12 20.06 5.09 3.51
N SER A 13 20.18 6.40 3.23
CA SER A 13 19.07 7.34 3.30
C SER A 13 17.96 6.96 2.31
N ARG A 14 18.33 6.55 1.09
CA ARG A 14 17.39 6.07 0.08
C ARG A 14 16.65 4.82 0.54
N LEU A 15 17.36 3.86 1.13
CA LEU A 15 16.77 2.64 1.67
C LEU A 15 15.77 2.97 2.80
N LEU A 16 16.19 3.77 3.77
CA LEU A 16 15.34 4.18 4.91
C LEU A 16 14.12 4.99 4.46
N PHE A 17 14.26 5.84 3.44
CA PHE A 17 13.14 6.59 2.88
C PHE A 17 12.06 5.68 2.31
N VAL A 18 12.45 4.64 1.56
CA VAL A 18 11.50 3.65 1.02
C VAL A 18 10.76 2.93 2.15
N TRP A 19 11.47 2.52 3.21
CA TRP A 19 10.87 1.90 4.38
C TRP A 19 9.89 2.84 5.10
N LEU A 20 10.26 4.10 5.28
CA LEU A 20 9.41 5.10 5.92
C LEU A 20 8.12 5.34 5.12
N VAL A 21 8.22 5.47 3.80
CA VAL A 21 7.06 5.63 2.92
C VAL A 21 6.16 4.39 2.95
N ALA A 22 6.76 3.19 2.91
CA ALA A 22 6.02 1.93 3.00
C ALA A 22 5.20 1.84 4.30
N ILE A 23 5.83 2.10 5.45
CA ILE A 23 5.14 2.08 6.74
C ILE A 23 4.09 3.19 6.82
N GLY A 24 4.41 4.41 6.41
CA GLY A 24 3.48 5.54 6.43
C GLY A 24 2.23 5.31 5.57
N ALA A 25 2.38 4.65 4.42
CA ALA A 25 1.26 4.27 3.57
C ALA A 25 0.37 3.20 4.22
N ILE A 26 0.95 2.20 4.91
CA ILE A 26 0.18 1.21 5.67
C ILE A 26 -0.62 1.90 6.78
N VAL A 27 0.01 2.76 7.58
CA VAL A 27 -0.66 3.48 8.67
C VAL A 27 -1.80 4.34 8.14
N THR A 28 -1.57 5.07 7.04
CA THR A 28 -2.61 5.90 6.41
C THR A 28 -3.78 5.07 5.87
N ALA A 29 -3.51 3.88 5.34
CA ALA A 29 -4.55 2.96 4.89
C ALA A 29 -5.39 2.46 6.07
N PHE A 30 -4.74 2.08 7.19
CA PHE A 30 -5.40 1.66 8.43
C PHE A 30 -6.23 2.77 9.08
N GLU A 31 -5.79 4.03 9.01
CA GLU A 31 -6.54 5.20 9.48
C GLU A 31 -7.78 5.51 8.62
N GLY A 32 -8.04 4.72 7.58
CA GLY A 32 -9.36 4.68 6.95
C GLY A 32 -9.58 5.73 5.87
N LYS A 33 -8.54 6.18 5.16
CA LYS A 33 -8.68 7.09 4.01
C LYS A 33 -9.10 6.35 2.71
N HIS A 34 -10.13 5.52 2.77
CA HIS A 34 -10.90 5.12 1.58
C HIS A 34 -11.80 6.25 1.04
N LEU A 35 -11.51 7.51 1.43
CA LEU A 35 -12.16 8.78 1.05
C LEU A 35 -12.49 8.89 -0.45
N GLY A 36 -11.65 8.33 -1.32
CA GLY A 36 -11.84 8.43 -2.77
C GLY A 36 -13.05 7.64 -3.31
N PHE A 37 -13.34 6.47 -2.72
CA PHE A 37 -14.45 5.64 -3.19
C PHE A 37 -15.77 5.95 -2.48
N ASP A 38 -15.69 6.42 -1.24
CA ASP A 38 -16.87 6.87 -0.51
C ASP A 38 -17.56 8.04 -1.21
N MET A 39 -16.78 8.97 -1.79
CA MET A 39 -17.32 10.08 -2.59
C MET A 39 -18.10 9.61 -3.84
N LEU A 40 -17.67 8.52 -4.50
CA LEU A 40 -18.36 7.99 -5.69
C LEU A 40 -19.62 7.20 -5.33
N THR A 41 -19.58 6.43 -4.24
CA THR A 41 -20.75 5.67 -3.77
C THR A 41 -21.79 6.53 -3.05
N SER A 42 -21.39 7.68 -2.51
CA SER A 42 -22.28 8.62 -1.81
C SER A 42 -23.43 9.15 -2.67
N ARG A 43 -23.27 9.15 -3.99
CA ARG A 43 -24.29 9.63 -4.93
C ARG A 43 -25.33 8.57 -5.32
N LEU A 44 -25.16 7.32 -4.89
CA LEU A 44 -26.03 6.20 -5.24
C LEU A 44 -26.83 5.74 -4.02
N LYS A 45 -28.16 5.69 -4.13
CA LYS A 45 -29.06 5.22 -3.06
C LYS A 45 -29.49 3.76 -3.30
N GLY A 46 -29.49 2.94 -2.25
CA GLY A 46 -30.06 1.58 -2.25
C GLY A 46 -29.15 0.45 -2.79
N THR A 47 -29.76 -0.58 -3.36
CA THR A 47 -29.11 -1.80 -3.89
C THR A 47 -27.91 -1.58 -4.83
N PRO A 48 -27.93 -0.63 -5.79
CA PRO A 48 -26.77 -0.41 -6.67
C PRO A 48 -25.51 0.08 -5.93
N ARG A 49 -25.67 0.79 -4.81
CA ARG A 49 -24.54 1.21 -3.96
C ARG A 49 -23.78 0.00 -3.40
N LYS A 50 -24.53 -1.01 -2.94
CA LYS A 50 -23.95 -2.23 -2.37
C LYS A 50 -23.23 -3.06 -3.42
N VAL A 51 -23.81 -3.21 -4.61
CA VAL A 51 -23.16 -3.94 -5.72
C VAL A 51 -21.86 -3.25 -6.14
N LEU A 52 -21.90 -1.92 -6.34
CA LEU A 52 -20.70 -1.17 -6.75
C LEU A 52 -19.61 -1.22 -5.68
N PHE A 53 -19.98 -1.20 -4.40
CA PHE A 53 -19.05 -1.38 -3.29
C PHE A 53 -18.32 -2.72 -3.35
N TRP A 54 -19.04 -3.83 -3.49
CA TRP A 54 -18.43 -5.16 -3.60
C TRP A 54 -17.55 -5.29 -4.84
N VAL A 55 -17.97 -4.77 -5.99
CA VAL A 55 -17.16 -4.78 -7.23
C VAL A 55 -15.87 -4.00 -7.06
N SER A 56 -15.94 -2.79 -6.48
CA SER A 56 -14.75 -1.98 -6.22
C SER A 56 -13.81 -2.66 -5.23
N GLN A 57 -14.34 -3.20 -4.13
CA GLN A 57 -13.52 -3.91 -3.15
C GLN A 57 -12.83 -5.14 -3.75
N LEU A 58 -13.51 -5.87 -4.64
CA LEU A 58 -12.91 -6.98 -5.39
C LEU A 58 -11.83 -6.51 -6.36
N LEU A 59 -12.03 -5.39 -7.06
CA LEU A 59 -11.01 -4.81 -7.93
C LEU A 59 -9.78 -4.37 -7.15
N VAL A 60 -9.97 -3.67 -6.03
CA VAL A 60 -8.88 -3.25 -5.14
C VAL A 60 -8.13 -4.46 -4.59
N ALA A 61 -8.86 -5.50 -4.13
CA ALA A 61 -8.24 -6.75 -3.69
C ALA A 61 -7.42 -7.41 -4.80
N GLY A 62 -7.94 -7.45 -6.04
CA GLY A 62 -7.22 -7.95 -7.20
C GLY A 62 -5.92 -7.16 -7.47
N CYS A 63 -5.98 -5.83 -7.44
CA CYS A 63 -4.80 -4.99 -7.58
C CYS A 63 -3.77 -5.23 -6.47
N MET A 64 -4.21 -5.42 -5.22
CA MET A 64 -3.31 -5.72 -4.10
C MET A 64 -2.64 -7.09 -4.26
N VAL A 65 -3.34 -8.10 -4.77
CA VAL A 65 -2.75 -9.41 -5.08
C VAL A 65 -1.70 -9.29 -6.19
N LEU A 66 -1.98 -8.54 -7.25
CA LEU A 66 -1.00 -8.28 -8.31
C LEU A 66 0.25 -7.56 -7.79
N LEU A 67 0.06 -6.56 -6.91
CA LEU A 67 1.15 -5.88 -6.21
C LEU A 67 1.98 -6.83 -5.35
N LEU A 68 1.34 -7.75 -4.63
CA LEU A 68 2.01 -8.75 -3.82
C LEU A 68 2.86 -9.70 -4.67
N VAL A 69 2.31 -10.18 -5.79
CA VAL A 69 3.04 -11.06 -6.71
C VAL A 69 4.20 -10.31 -7.35
N GLY A 70 3.98 -9.09 -7.85
CA GLY A 70 5.02 -8.28 -8.47
C GLY A 70 6.15 -7.94 -7.50
N SER A 71 5.82 -7.56 -6.26
CA SER A 71 6.83 -7.28 -5.23
C SER A 71 7.58 -8.54 -4.79
N TRP A 72 6.94 -9.71 -4.77
CA TRP A 72 7.61 -10.98 -4.50
C TRP A 72 8.65 -11.31 -5.58
N GLU A 73 8.30 -11.14 -6.87
CA GLU A 73 9.27 -11.29 -7.97
C GLU A 73 10.41 -10.26 -7.85
N GLN A 74 10.09 -9.03 -7.44
CA GLN A 74 11.09 -7.98 -7.23
C GLN A 74 12.06 -8.33 -6.08
N VAL A 75 11.58 -8.95 -5.00
CA VAL A 75 12.43 -9.44 -3.89
C VAL A 75 13.35 -10.54 -4.40
N LYS A 76 12.81 -11.54 -5.10
CA LYS A 76 13.61 -12.65 -5.64
C LYS A 76 14.69 -12.14 -6.60
N ALA A 77 14.34 -11.27 -7.55
CA ALA A 77 15.31 -10.66 -8.46
C ALA A 77 16.34 -9.79 -7.72
N GLY A 78 15.93 -9.14 -6.63
CA GLY A 78 16.80 -8.34 -5.78
C GLY A 78 17.73 -9.17 -4.88
N MET A 79 17.48 -10.47 -4.68
CA MET A 79 18.38 -11.36 -3.92
C MET A 79 19.64 -11.69 -4.71
N ASP A 80 19.54 -11.78 -6.03
CA ASP A 80 20.67 -12.05 -6.92
C ASP A 80 21.46 -10.77 -7.30
N SER A 81 21.00 -9.59 -6.85
CA SER A 81 21.57 -8.29 -7.18
C SER A 81 22.03 -7.54 -5.93
N TYR A 82 23.29 -7.11 -5.90
CA TYR A 82 23.90 -6.41 -4.77
C TYR A 82 24.15 -4.93 -5.07
N SER A 83 24.04 -4.08 -4.05
CA SER A 83 24.37 -2.65 -4.16
C SER A 83 25.84 -2.44 -4.50
N THR A 84 26.10 -1.50 -5.41
CA THR A 84 27.43 -1.23 -5.99
C THR A 84 28.44 -0.65 -5.01
N VAL A 85 27.99 -0.02 -3.93
CA VAL A 85 28.87 0.68 -2.98
C VAL A 85 28.91 0.01 -1.61
N LEU A 86 27.75 -0.39 -1.07
CA LEU A 86 27.64 -1.02 0.26
C LEU A 86 27.52 -2.56 0.23
N GLY A 87 27.28 -3.17 -0.93
CA GLY A 87 27.21 -4.63 -1.06
C GLY A 87 26.00 -5.29 -0.38
N TYR A 88 25.00 -4.54 0.06
CA TYR A 88 23.76 -5.12 0.59
C TYR A 88 22.86 -5.63 -0.56
N PRO A 89 22.05 -6.69 -0.36
CA PRO A 89 21.17 -7.20 -1.40
C PRO A 89 20.02 -6.21 -1.66
N LEU A 90 19.76 -5.88 -2.94
CA LEU A 90 18.67 -4.98 -3.36
C LEU A 90 17.29 -5.50 -2.91
N ALA A 91 17.22 -6.80 -2.57
CA ALA A 91 16.10 -7.42 -1.88
C ALA A 91 15.63 -6.62 -0.64
N LEU A 92 16.50 -5.88 0.07
CA LEU A 92 16.09 -5.07 1.22
C LEU A 92 15.16 -3.92 0.86
N GLY A 93 15.36 -3.29 -0.31
CA GLY A 93 14.44 -2.26 -0.82
C GLY A 93 13.16 -2.87 -1.37
N ALA A 94 13.27 -3.99 -2.09
CA ALA A 94 12.10 -4.73 -2.58
C ALA A 94 11.27 -5.36 -1.43
N ALA A 95 11.89 -5.68 -0.30
CA ALA A 95 11.18 -6.18 0.88
C ALA A 95 10.25 -5.12 1.46
N ALA A 96 10.62 -3.83 1.38
CA ALA A 96 9.75 -2.74 1.81
C ALA A 96 8.46 -2.67 0.97
N THR A 97 8.55 -2.88 -0.36
CA THR A 97 7.35 -2.90 -1.22
C THR A 97 6.49 -4.14 -0.97
N LEU A 98 7.12 -5.28 -0.65
CA LEU A 98 6.39 -6.48 -0.22
C LEU A 98 5.64 -6.24 1.10
N VAL A 99 6.28 -5.62 2.10
CA VAL A 99 5.64 -5.27 3.39
C VAL A 99 4.48 -4.32 3.18
N LEU A 100 4.64 -3.31 2.31
CA LEU A 100 3.55 -2.41 1.91
C LEU A 100 2.37 -3.20 1.31
N ALA A 101 2.65 -4.07 0.33
CA ALA A 101 1.61 -4.85 -0.34
C ALA A 101 0.85 -5.75 0.65
N VAL A 102 1.55 -6.43 1.57
CA VAL A 102 0.94 -7.25 2.62
C VAL A 102 0.09 -6.38 3.55
N GLY A 103 0.61 -5.24 4.03
CA GLY A 103 -0.12 -4.35 4.93
C GLY A 103 -1.42 -3.81 4.32
N LEU A 104 -1.37 -3.40 3.05
CA LEU A 104 -2.55 -2.93 2.33
C LEU A 104 -3.56 -4.06 2.07
N LEU A 105 -3.09 -5.26 1.72
CA LEU A 105 -3.95 -6.42 1.53
C LEU A 105 -4.70 -6.78 2.82
N VAL A 106 -4.02 -6.72 3.97
CA VAL A 106 -4.65 -6.96 5.29
C VAL A 106 -5.74 -5.92 5.55
N CYS A 107 -5.49 -4.64 5.26
CA CYS A 107 -6.50 -3.58 5.40
C CYS A 107 -7.74 -3.86 4.54
N VAL A 108 -7.53 -4.17 3.25
CA VAL A 108 -8.61 -4.49 2.30
C VAL A 108 -9.43 -5.71 2.75
N VAL A 109 -8.77 -6.75 3.27
CA VAL A 109 -9.44 -7.94 3.81
C VAL A 109 -10.23 -7.60 5.07
N PHE A 110 -9.70 -6.73 5.92
CA PHE A 110 -10.38 -6.30 7.13
C PHE A 110 -11.64 -5.48 6.81
N ASP A 111 -11.57 -4.59 5.81
CA ASP A 111 -12.72 -3.83 5.34
C ASP A 111 -13.77 -4.73 4.69
N LEU A 112 -13.34 -5.74 3.92
CA LEU A 112 -14.22 -6.76 3.34
C LEU A 112 -14.96 -7.55 4.43
N ARG A 113 -14.28 -7.85 5.56
CA ARG A 113 -14.87 -8.56 6.70
C ARG A 113 -15.82 -7.68 7.52
N ARG A 114 -15.56 -6.39 7.64
CA ARG A 114 -16.46 -5.45 8.34
C ARG A 114 -17.79 -5.31 7.61
N GLY A 115 -17.80 -5.35 6.27
CA GLY A 115 -19.04 -5.46 5.49
C GLY A 115 -20.02 -4.29 5.63
N GLU A 116 -19.65 -3.22 6.34
CA GLU A 116 -20.45 -2.02 6.55
C GLU A 116 -20.09 -0.98 5.48
N PRO A 117 -21.01 -0.65 4.56
CA PRO A 117 -20.90 0.58 3.81
C PRO A 117 -20.90 1.73 4.83
N PRO A 118 -19.96 2.68 4.77
CA PRO A 118 -19.94 3.81 5.68
C PRO A 118 -21.33 4.45 5.75
N ALA A 119 -21.88 4.45 6.97
CA ALA A 119 -23.14 5.08 7.26
C ALA A 119 -22.98 6.58 6.97
N HIS A 120 -23.90 7.11 6.18
CA HIS A 120 -23.87 8.52 5.80
C HIS A 120 -24.14 9.39 7.03
N GLU A 121 -23.10 10.02 7.56
CA GLU A 121 -23.24 11.20 8.42
C GLU A 121 -23.04 12.44 7.55
N GLY A 122 -24.14 13.12 7.20
CA GLY A 122 -24.07 14.34 6.39
C GLY A 122 -25.26 14.56 5.45
N ALA A 123 -26.49 14.34 5.92
CA ALA A 123 -27.68 14.81 5.24
C ALA A 123 -28.58 15.67 6.14
N ASP A 124 -28.04 16.27 7.21
CA ASP A 124 -28.76 17.24 8.04
C ASP A 124 -27.85 18.47 8.27
N VAL A 125 -27.74 19.31 7.24
CA VAL A 125 -27.44 20.73 7.44
C VAL A 125 -28.52 21.48 6.66
N GLU A 126 -29.66 21.67 7.33
CA GLU A 126 -30.59 22.75 7.06
C GLU A 126 -30.00 24.10 7.50
#